data_AF-A0A5K1J524-F1
#
_entry.id   AF-A0A5K1J524-F1
#
_cell.length_a   1.000
_cell.length_b   1.000
_cell.length_c   1.000
_cell.angle_alpha   90.00
_cell.angle_beta   90.00
_cell.angle_gamma   90.00
#
_symmetry.space_group_name_H-M   'P 1'
#
loop_
_entity.id
_entity.type
_entity.pdbx_description
1 polymer ?
#
loop_
_entity_poly.entity_id
_entity_poly.type
_entity_poly.pdbx_seq_one_letter_code
_entity_poly.pdbx_strand_id
1 'polypeptide(L)'
;MSLMHAREIEQLTSEQYDDAIGFIYRFYICYKIIGGMESNHLSDSIVKHSYAIELNCTQQVLDEWKNSFNEKLPSEETFRINLLSLGWSHSWPLYSETKLKDRCKLVLALLEELKSGVRVSEAFTIEHILPDSQAQENSIIGNLLMLEERLNAKCKDKSLKEKLPIYAESRYATTRAFAKRYANGCFDVKKRVDFIAKDLFEMVIH
;
A
#
# COMPACT_ATOMS: atom_id res chain seq x y z
N MET A 1 -15.33 0.92 -17.17
CA MET A 1 -16.63 0.62 -17.79
C MET A 1 -16.60 -0.73 -18.50
N SER A 2 -15.57 -1.02 -19.29
CA SER A 2 -15.42 -2.29 -20.03
C SER A 2 -15.50 -3.56 -19.17
N LEU A 3 -14.79 -3.64 -18.03
CA LEU A 3 -14.90 -4.77 -17.09
C LEU A 3 -16.31 -4.94 -16.51
N MET A 4 -17.00 -3.83 -16.24
CA MET A 4 -18.37 -3.86 -15.71
C MET A 4 -19.33 -4.38 -16.76
N HIS A 5 -19.20 -3.89 -18.00
CA HIS A 5 -19.97 -4.38 -19.13
C HIS A 5 -19.73 -5.88 -19.39
N ALA A 6 -18.48 -6.32 -19.42
CA ALA A 6 -18.11 -7.73 -19.60
C ALA A 6 -18.70 -8.64 -18.51
N ARG A 7 -18.84 -8.14 -17.27
CA ARG A 7 -19.56 -8.84 -16.19
C ARG A 7 -21.07 -8.88 -16.44
N GLU A 8 -21.68 -7.77 -16.88
CA GLU A 8 -23.11 -7.69 -17.16
C GLU A 8 -23.56 -8.65 -18.27
N ILE A 9 -22.69 -8.90 -19.25
CA ILE A 9 -22.92 -9.87 -20.34
C ILE A 9 -22.38 -11.27 -20.04
N GLU A 10 -22.04 -11.55 -18.77
CA GLU A 10 -21.58 -12.85 -18.26
C GLU A 10 -20.30 -13.40 -18.91
N GLN A 11 -19.48 -12.55 -19.55
CA GLN A 11 -18.14 -12.92 -20.03
C GLN A 11 -17.10 -12.95 -18.92
N LEU A 12 -17.36 -12.26 -17.81
CA LEU A 12 -16.56 -12.33 -16.59
C LEU A 12 -17.34 -12.95 -15.45
N THR A 13 -16.74 -13.94 -14.80
CA THR A 13 -17.22 -14.43 -13.51
C THR A 13 -17.06 -13.36 -12.43
N SER A 14 -17.79 -13.49 -11.33
CA SER A 14 -17.63 -12.56 -10.19
C SER A 14 -16.21 -12.58 -9.62
N GLU A 15 -15.58 -13.76 -9.57
CA GLU A 15 -14.21 -13.93 -9.10
C GLU A 15 -13.20 -13.19 -10.00
N GLN A 16 -13.29 -13.37 -11.33
CA GLN A 16 -12.42 -12.66 -12.27
C GLN A 16 -12.62 -11.16 -12.24
N TYR A 17 -13.87 -10.71 -12.07
CA TYR A 17 -14.17 -9.29 -11.92
C TYR A 17 -13.54 -8.72 -10.65
N ASP A 18 -13.72 -9.38 -9.51
CA ASP A 18 -13.17 -8.93 -8.23
C ASP A 18 -11.64 -8.92 -8.24
N ASP A 19 -11.00 -9.93 -8.86
CA ASP A 19 -9.56 -9.94 -9.09
C ASP A 19 -9.10 -8.81 -10.01
N ALA A 20 -9.82 -8.51 -11.09
CA ALA A 20 -9.51 -7.38 -11.97
C ALA A 20 -9.62 -6.02 -11.26
N ILE A 21 -10.64 -5.83 -10.41
CA ILE A 21 -10.77 -4.63 -9.57
C ILE A 21 -9.64 -4.56 -8.53
N GLY A 22 -9.30 -5.69 -7.92
CA GLY A 22 -8.15 -5.81 -7.02
C GLY A 22 -6.85 -5.42 -7.70
N PHE A 23 -6.62 -5.92 -8.92
CA PHE A 23 -5.45 -5.58 -9.73
C PHE A 23 -5.36 -4.07 -9.99
N ILE A 24 -6.45 -3.43 -10.44
CA ILE A 24 -6.48 -1.97 -10.68
C ILE A 24 -6.09 -1.19 -9.41
N TYR A 25 -6.62 -1.61 -8.26
CA TYR A 25 -6.33 -0.96 -6.99
C TYR A 25 -4.84 -1.09 -6.60
N ARG A 26 -4.30 -2.32 -6.64
CA ARG A 26 -2.89 -2.62 -6.36
C ARG A 26 -1.97 -1.87 -7.32
N PHE A 27 -2.26 -1.95 -8.61
CA PHE A 27 -1.52 -1.26 -9.66
C PHE A 27 -1.51 0.26 -9.44
N TYR A 28 -2.66 0.88 -9.16
CA TYR A 28 -2.73 2.32 -8.93
C TYR A 28 -1.83 2.77 -7.77
N ILE A 29 -1.83 2.03 -6.66
CA ILE A 29 -0.97 2.35 -5.52
C ILE A 29 0.51 2.25 -5.93
N CYS A 30 0.91 1.15 -6.57
CA CYS A 30 2.31 0.96 -6.94
C CYS A 30 2.77 1.91 -8.05
N TYR A 31 1.93 2.20 -9.05
CA TYR A 31 2.24 3.06 -10.17
C TYR A 31 2.21 4.55 -9.81
N LYS A 32 1.11 5.02 -9.21
CA LYS A 32 0.89 6.46 -8.96
C LYS A 32 1.34 6.90 -7.57
N ILE A 33 0.96 6.14 -6.54
CA ILE A 33 1.18 6.56 -5.15
C ILE A 33 2.65 6.37 -4.75
N ILE A 34 3.22 5.22 -5.09
CA ILE A 34 4.62 4.90 -4.81
C ILE A 34 5.50 5.28 -6.00
N GLY A 35 5.16 4.84 -7.21
CA GLY A 35 5.97 5.10 -8.41
C GLY A 35 6.02 6.57 -8.84
N GLY A 36 5.09 7.41 -8.39
CA GLY A 36 5.06 8.83 -8.72
C GLY A 36 4.81 9.13 -10.20
N MET A 37 4.39 8.15 -10.99
CA MET A 37 4.21 8.28 -12.43
C MET A 37 2.93 9.01 -12.78
N GLU A 38 2.87 9.63 -13.96
CA GLU A 38 1.67 10.33 -14.41
C GLU A 38 0.68 9.40 -15.13
N SER A 39 -0.61 9.65 -14.92
CA SER A 39 -1.68 8.77 -15.45
C SER A 39 -1.83 8.89 -16.97
N ASN A 40 -1.38 9.99 -17.57
CA ASN A 40 -1.42 10.21 -19.02
C ASN A 40 -0.56 9.19 -19.80
N HIS A 41 0.48 8.61 -19.18
CA HIS A 41 1.27 7.52 -19.77
C HIS A 41 0.50 6.18 -19.86
N LEU A 42 -0.70 6.09 -19.27
CA LEU A 42 -1.55 4.91 -19.33
C LEU A 42 -2.63 5.00 -20.42
N SER A 43 -2.91 6.19 -20.97
CA SER A 43 -4.04 6.44 -21.87
C SER A 43 -4.13 5.43 -23.01
N ASP A 44 -3.04 5.22 -23.75
CA ASP A 44 -3.02 4.31 -24.90
C ASP A 44 -3.27 2.85 -24.49
N SER A 45 -2.70 2.42 -23.36
CA SER A 45 -2.94 1.07 -22.83
C SER A 45 -4.37 0.91 -22.31
N ILE A 46 -4.93 1.94 -21.67
CA ILE A 46 -6.33 1.91 -21.23
C ILE A 46 -7.24 1.77 -22.45
N VAL A 47 -7.05 2.57 -23.50
CA VAL A 47 -7.86 2.50 -24.73
C VAL A 47 -7.74 1.14 -25.39
N LYS A 48 -6.50 0.67 -25.64
CA LYS A 48 -6.22 -0.64 -26.26
C LYS A 48 -6.92 -1.78 -25.52
N HIS A 49 -6.73 -1.86 -24.21
CA HIS A 49 -7.22 -2.99 -23.42
C HIS A 49 -8.72 -2.88 -23.11
N SER A 50 -9.26 -1.67 -22.97
CA SER A 50 -10.72 -1.46 -22.83
C SER A 50 -11.47 -1.97 -24.06
N TYR A 51 -10.97 -1.67 -25.25
CA TYR A 51 -11.55 -2.15 -26.51
C TYR A 51 -11.45 -3.68 -26.63
N ALA A 52 -10.30 -4.27 -26.29
CA ALA A 52 -10.14 -5.73 -26.32
C ALA A 52 -11.10 -6.45 -25.35
N ILE A 53 -11.29 -5.91 -24.15
CA ILE A 53 -12.23 -6.42 -23.14
C ILE A 53 -13.67 -6.31 -23.63
N GLU A 54 -14.05 -5.21 -24.29
CA GLU A 54 -15.42 -5.01 -24.80
C GLU A 54 -15.77 -5.94 -25.97
N LEU A 55 -14.80 -6.28 -26.82
CA LEU A 55 -15.05 -7.16 -27.96
C LEU A 55 -15.23 -8.62 -27.55
N ASN A 56 -14.32 -9.14 -26.74
CA ASN A 56 -14.32 -10.54 -26.31
C ASN A 56 -13.44 -10.71 -25.07
N CYS A 57 -14.03 -10.55 -23.89
CA CYS A 57 -13.32 -10.69 -22.64
C CYS A 57 -12.99 -12.16 -22.36
N THR A 58 -11.75 -12.56 -22.65
CA THR A 58 -11.21 -13.88 -22.31
C THR A 58 -10.14 -13.76 -21.23
N GLN A 59 -9.78 -14.88 -20.59
CA GLN A 59 -8.69 -14.91 -19.62
C GLN A 59 -7.38 -14.40 -20.23
N GLN A 60 -7.09 -14.77 -21.48
CA GLN A 60 -5.90 -14.29 -22.20
C GLN A 60 -5.89 -12.76 -22.33
N VAL A 61 -7.02 -12.15 -22.66
CA VAL A 61 -7.14 -10.67 -22.76
C VAL A 61 -6.88 -10.01 -21.40
N LEU A 62 -7.38 -10.60 -20.31
CA LEU A 62 -7.10 -10.11 -18.96
C LEU A 62 -5.61 -10.22 -18.60
N ASP A 63 -4.97 -11.34 -18.93
CA ASP A 63 -3.57 -11.57 -18.61
C ASP A 63 -2.65 -10.64 -19.43
N GLU A 64 -2.92 -10.46 -20.73
CA GLU A 64 -2.23 -9.50 -21.58
C GLU A 64 -2.38 -8.06 -21.10
N TRP A 65 -3.58 -7.71 -20.61
CA TRP A 65 -3.83 -6.41 -19.99
C TRP A 65 -2.99 -6.22 -18.72
N LYS A 66 -3.04 -7.17 -17.79
CA LYS A 66 -2.28 -7.09 -16.53
C LYS A 66 -0.77 -7.00 -16.79
N ASN A 67 -0.25 -7.84 -17.68
CA ASN A 67 1.17 -7.85 -18.05
C ASN A 67 1.60 -6.50 -18.65
N SER A 68 0.83 -5.97 -19.60
CA SER A 68 1.11 -4.68 -20.23
C SER A 68 1.09 -3.50 -19.25
N PHE A 69 0.32 -3.60 -18.16
CA PHE A 69 0.33 -2.60 -17.09
C PHE A 69 1.53 -2.82 -16.16
N ASN A 70 1.83 -4.06 -15.78
CA ASN A 70 2.97 -4.40 -14.93
C ASN A 70 4.32 -3.98 -15.55
N GLU A 71 4.48 -4.06 -16.87
CA GLU A 71 5.65 -3.56 -17.59
C GLU A 71 5.91 -2.05 -17.42
N LYS A 72 4.87 -1.29 -17.02
CA LYS A 72 4.98 0.16 -16.79
C LYS A 72 5.30 0.52 -15.35
N LEU A 73 5.45 -0.47 -14.47
CA LEU A 73 5.84 -0.22 -13.09
C LEU A 73 7.29 0.27 -13.04
N PRO A 74 7.65 1.04 -12.00
CA PRO A 74 9.02 1.50 -11.86
C PRO A 74 9.91 0.31 -11.49
N SER A 75 11.23 0.45 -11.69
CA SER A 75 12.18 -0.56 -11.19
C SER A 75 12.12 -0.67 -9.66
N GLU A 76 12.56 -1.81 -9.11
CA GLU A 76 12.61 -2.02 -7.66
C GLU A 76 13.42 -0.92 -6.95
N GLU A 77 14.53 -0.48 -7.55
CA GLU A 77 15.35 0.61 -7.02
C GLU A 77 14.58 1.94 -6.95
N THR A 78 13.92 2.33 -8.05
CA THR A 78 13.10 3.54 -8.07
C THR A 78 11.93 3.45 -7.09
N PHE A 79 11.29 2.27 -7.00
CA PHE A 79 10.21 2.01 -6.07
C PHE A 79 10.66 2.21 -4.61
N ARG A 80 11.83 1.67 -4.26
CA ARG A 80 12.46 1.84 -2.95
C ARG A 80 12.79 3.30 -2.64
N ILE A 81 13.41 4.01 -3.58
CA ILE A 81 13.76 5.44 -3.42
C ILE A 81 12.49 6.27 -3.17
N ASN A 82 11.42 6.00 -3.90
CA ASN A 82 10.17 6.72 -3.72
C ASN A 82 9.47 6.35 -2.40
N LEU A 83 9.55 5.11 -1.95
CA LEU A 83 9.06 4.76 -0.61
C LEU A 83 9.83 5.48 0.50
N LEU A 84 11.14 5.67 0.36
CA LEU A 84 11.95 6.43 1.32
C LEU A 84 11.55 7.91 1.39
N SER A 85 11.01 8.48 0.31
CA SER A 85 10.50 9.86 0.30
C SER A 85 9.06 9.98 0.79
N LEU A 86 8.31 8.87 0.83
CA LEU A 86 6.94 8.86 1.31
C LEU A 86 6.90 8.89 2.84
N GLY A 87 6.11 9.81 3.40
CA GLY A 87 5.99 9.97 4.84
C GLY A 87 4.86 10.92 5.24
N TRP A 88 4.57 10.96 6.52
CA TRP A 88 3.61 11.88 7.12
C TRP A 88 4.00 12.20 8.57
N SER A 89 3.79 13.44 9.01
CA SER A 89 4.10 13.90 10.38
C SER A 89 3.19 15.04 10.81
N HIS A 90 2.95 15.16 12.11
CA HIS A 90 2.34 16.35 12.71
C HIS A 90 3.37 17.44 12.99
N SER A 91 4.61 17.03 13.27
CA SER A 91 5.70 17.89 13.74
C SER A 91 6.47 18.58 12.60
N TRP A 92 6.53 17.98 11.41
CA TRP A 92 7.35 18.48 10.29
C TRP A 92 6.50 19.03 9.14
N PRO A 93 6.57 20.34 8.82
CA PRO A 93 5.75 20.95 7.77
C PRO A 93 5.83 20.25 6.41
N LEU A 94 7.03 19.78 6.04
CA LEU A 94 7.28 19.04 4.79
C LEU A 94 6.46 17.75 4.65
N TYR A 95 5.98 17.19 5.77
CA TYR A 95 5.21 15.95 5.84
C TYR A 95 3.80 16.14 6.43
N SER A 96 3.36 17.38 6.61
CA SER A 96 2.13 17.69 7.35
C SER A 96 0.86 17.71 6.49
N GLU A 97 0.99 17.67 5.16
CA GLU A 97 -0.16 17.73 4.26
C GLU A 97 -1.07 16.51 4.39
N THR A 98 -2.38 16.75 4.35
CA THR A 98 -3.41 15.69 4.34
C THR A 98 -3.22 14.71 3.18
N LYS A 99 -2.79 15.20 2.01
CA LYS A 99 -2.52 14.34 0.84
C LYS A 99 -1.41 13.31 1.12
N LEU A 100 -0.38 13.68 1.88
CA LEU A 100 0.70 12.78 2.25
C LEU A 100 0.22 11.72 3.25
N LYS A 101 -0.64 12.13 4.19
CA LYS A 101 -1.34 11.21 5.10
C LYS A 101 -2.13 10.16 4.34
N ASP A 102 -2.94 10.58 3.37
CA ASP A 102 -3.81 9.69 2.59
C ASP A 102 -3.00 8.72 1.74
N ARG A 103 -1.88 9.18 1.14
CA ARG A 103 -0.94 8.30 0.44
C ARG A 103 -0.34 7.24 1.37
N CYS A 104 0.11 7.64 2.56
CA CYS A 104 0.61 6.69 3.56
C CYS A 104 -0.46 5.68 3.97
N LYS A 105 -1.72 6.12 4.15
CA LYS A 105 -2.83 5.21 4.45
C LYS A 105 -3.06 4.18 3.35
N LEU A 106 -3.02 4.58 2.07
CA LEU A 106 -3.18 3.64 0.96
C LEU A 106 -2.09 2.56 0.96
N VAL A 107 -0.83 2.95 1.16
CA VAL A 107 0.29 2.00 1.21
C VAL A 107 0.17 1.05 2.41
N LEU A 108 -0.16 1.58 3.59
CA LEU A 108 -0.35 0.77 4.79
C LEU A 108 -1.54 -0.20 4.65
N ALA A 109 -2.65 0.24 4.06
CA ALA A 109 -3.81 -0.61 3.82
C ALA A 109 -3.49 -1.75 2.86
N LEU A 110 -2.69 -1.48 1.81
CA LEU A 110 -2.24 -2.50 0.88
C LEU A 110 -1.32 -3.53 1.56
N LEU A 111 -0.42 -3.10 2.43
CA LEU A 111 0.41 -4.02 3.24
C LEU A 111 -0.43 -4.90 4.17
N GLU A 112 -1.50 -4.36 4.74
CA GLU A 112 -2.41 -5.12 5.59
C GLU A 112 -3.22 -6.13 4.79
N GLU A 113 -3.73 -5.74 3.62
CA GLU A 113 -4.43 -6.65 2.70
C GLU A 113 -3.51 -7.80 2.28
N LEU A 114 -2.26 -7.50 1.96
CA LEU A 114 -1.24 -8.50 1.66
C LEU A 114 -0.99 -9.48 2.79
N LYS A 115 -0.91 -8.97 4.01
CA LYS A 115 -0.53 -9.78 5.16
C LYS A 115 -1.70 -10.62 5.68
N SER A 116 -2.91 -10.10 5.60
CA SER A 116 -4.12 -10.70 6.18
C SER A 116 -5.00 -11.43 5.17
N GLY A 117 -4.85 -11.13 3.88
CA GLY A 117 -5.78 -11.56 2.83
C GLY A 117 -7.12 -10.82 2.84
N VAL A 118 -7.28 -9.78 3.69
CA VAL A 118 -8.55 -9.07 3.88
C VAL A 118 -8.37 -7.59 3.59
N ARG A 119 -9.23 -7.05 2.73
CA ARG A 119 -9.23 -5.63 2.39
C ARG A 119 -9.63 -4.79 3.59
N VAL A 120 -8.89 -3.71 3.83
CA VAL A 120 -9.17 -2.77 4.92
C VAL A 120 -10.38 -1.92 4.55
N SER A 121 -11.53 -2.19 5.18
CA SER A 121 -12.78 -1.44 4.97
C SER A 121 -13.01 -0.35 6.02
N GLU A 122 -12.39 -0.49 7.20
CA GLU A 122 -12.61 0.41 8.33
C GLU A 122 -11.57 1.53 8.41
N ALA A 123 -12.01 2.68 8.93
CA ALA A 123 -11.11 3.78 9.24
C ALA A 123 -10.08 3.36 10.30
N PHE A 124 -8.83 3.81 10.12
CA PHE A 124 -7.73 3.57 11.04
C PHE A 124 -6.90 4.82 11.24
N THR A 125 -6.13 4.82 12.32
CA THR A 125 -5.17 5.87 12.64
C THR A 125 -3.77 5.45 12.22
N ILE A 126 -2.92 6.44 11.93
CA ILE A 126 -1.50 6.21 11.72
C ILE A 126 -0.81 6.40 13.06
N GLU A 127 -0.03 5.41 13.45
CA GLU A 127 0.86 5.47 14.60
C GLU A 127 2.32 5.63 14.14
N HIS A 128 3.06 6.51 14.83
CA HIS A 128 4.50 6.67 14.65
C HIS A 128 5.24 5.80 15.66
N ILE A 129 6.00 4.82 15.18
CA ILE A 129 6.75 3.88 16.04
C ILE A 129 7.73 4.66 16.92
N LEU A 130 8.61 5.44 16.30
CA LEU A 130 9.46 6.43 16.95
C LEU A 130 8.75 7.80 16.91
N PRO A 131 8.87 8.64 17.96
CA PRO A 131 8.21 9.95 18.00
C PRO A 131 8.60 10.83 16.81
N ASP A 132 7.62 11.35 16.08
CA ASP A 132 7.87 12.14 14.87
C ASP A 132 8.59 13.48 15.17
N SER A 133 8.39 14.03 16.37
CA SER A 133 9.04 15.25 16.85
C SER A 133 10.56 15.12 17.05
N GLN A 134 11.09 13.89 17.19
CA GLN A 134 12.50 13.69 17.51
C GLN A 134 13.43 13.78 16.29
N ALA A 135 12.94 13.43 15.10
CA ALA A 135 13.73 13.47 13.88
C ALA A 135 12.81 13.53 12.65
N GLN A 136 13.19 14.29 11.63
CA GLN A 136 12.45 14.33 10.37
C GLN A 136 12.33 12.94 9.73
N GLU A 137 13.35 12.09 9.86
CA GLU A 137 13.34 10.71 9.36
C GLU A 137 12.22 9.84 9.96
N ASN A 138 11.72 10.19 11.16
CA ASN A 138 10.59 9.51 11.78
C ASN A 138 9.26 9.80 11.08
N SER A 139 9.24 10.71 10.11
CA SER A 139 8.08 10.95 9.25
C SER A 139 7.92 9.88 8.16
N ILE A 140 8.99 9.15 7.82
CA ILE A 140 9.02 8.21 6.69
C ILE A 140 8.09 7.02 6.93
N ILE A 141 7.49 6.47 5.86
CA ILE A 141 6.55 5.33 5.89
C ILE A 141 7.06 4.12 6.69
N GLY A 142 8.38 3.90 6.70
CA GLY A 142 9.03 2.87 7.51
C GLY A 142 8.83 3.03 9.01
N ASN A 143 8.46 4.21 9.51
CA ASN A 143 8.13 4.48 10.91
C ASN A 143 6.62 4.44 11.19
N LEU A 144 5.78 4.18 10.17
CA LEU A 144 4.31 4.28 10.28
C LEU A 144 3.65 2.90 10.40
N LEU A 145 2.64 2.80 11.26
CA LEU A 145 1.80 1.61 11.44
C LEU A 145 0.32 1.95 11.38
N MET A 146 -0.48 0.98 10.97
CA MET A 146 -1.92 1.04 11.18
C MET A 146 -2.23 0.71 12.64
N LEU A 147 -3.06 1.53 13.28
CA LEU A 147 -3.49 1.26 14.64
C LEU A 147 -4.90 1.77 14.87
N GLU A 148 -5.64 1.06 15.72
CA GLU A 148 -6.95 1.49 16.19
C GLU A 148 -6.81 2.70 17.11
N GLU A 149 -7.75 3.64 17.02
CA GLU A 149 -7.72 4.89 17.80
C GLU A 149 -7.57 4.63 19.30
N ARG A 150 -8.30 3.63 19.83
CA ARG A 150 -8.22 3.21 21.24
C ARG A 150 -6.82 2.77 21.64
N LEU A 151 -6.09 2.06 20.77
CA LEU A 151 -4.74 1.60 21.06
C LEU A 151 -3.71 2.71 20.82
N ASN A 152 -3.88 3.52 19.77
CA ASN A 152 -3.02 4.67 19.49
C ASN A 152 -3.04 5.70 20.63
N ALA A 153 -4.22 5.97 21.20
CA ALA A 153 -4.36 6.83 22.38
C ALA A 153 -3.57 6.35 23.62
N LYS A 154 -3.20 5.06 23.68
CA LYS A 154 -2.35 4.50 24.74
C LYS A 154 -0.85 4.65 24.46
N CYS A 155 -0.45 4.81 23.18
CA CYS A 155 0.94 4.88 22.76
C CYS A 155 1.59 6.19 23.20
N LYS A 156 1.03 7.36 22.84
CA LYS A 156 1.57 8.69 23.21
C LYS A 156 3.10 8.74 23.07
N ASP A 157 3.79 9.28 24.07
CA ASP A 157 5.26 9.43 24.12
C ASP A 157 5.99 8.19 24.65
N LYS A 158 5.33 7.03 24.68
CA LYS A 158 5.95 5.78 25.15
C LYS A 158 7.15 5.40 24.31
N SER A 159 8.12 4.74 24.93
CA SER A 159 9.21 4.10 24.20
C SER A 159 8.69 2.94 23.35
N LEU A 160 9.44 2.58 22.29
CA LEU A 160 9.12 1.40 21.47
C LEU A 160 8.87 0.16 22.34
N LYS A 161 9.72 -0.08 23.34
CA LYS A 161 9.61 -1.23 24.26
C LYS A 161 8.25 -1.29 24.97
N GLU A 162 7.71 -0.15 25.35
CA GLU A 162 6.39 -0.05 25.98
C GLU A 162 5.23 -0.12 24.99
N LYS A 163 5.47 0.28 23.72
CA LYS A 163 4.47 0.21 22.65
C LYS A 163 4.29 -1.22 22.11
N LEU A 164 5.34 -2.05 22.12
CA LEU A 164 5.30 -3.43 21.59
C LEU A 164 4.15 -4.29 22.17
N PRO A 165 3.89 -4.32 23.50
CA PRO A 165 2.72 -5.03 24.04
C PRO A 165 1.39 -4.48 23.54
N ILE A 166 1.27 -3.17 23.34
CA ILE A 166 0.05 -2.53 22.80
C ILE A 166 -0.16 -2.96 21.34
N TYR A 167 0.91 -2.97 20.54
CA TYR A 167 0.86 -3.41 19.14
C TYR A 167 0.47 -4.88 19.00
N ALA A 168 0.83 -5.73 19.97
CA ALA A 168 0.44 -7.14 19.98
C ALA A 168 -1.07 -7.35 20.16
N GLU A 169 -1.79 -6.40 20.76
CA GLU A 169 -3.25 -6.41 20.88
C GLU A 169 -3.99 -5.92 19.62
N SER A 170 -3.27 -5.36 18.64
CA SER A 170 -3.91 -4.77 17.45
C SER A 170 -4.62 -5.82 16.61
N ARG A 171 -5.75 -5.44 16.01
CA ARG A 171 -6.45 -6.24 14.99
C ARG A 171 -5.72 -6.31 13.66
N TYR A 172 -4.78 -5.40 13.40
CA TYR A 172 -4.01 -5.39 12.16
C TYR A 172 -2.86 -6.40 12.21
N ALA A 173 -2.83 -7.31 11.24
CA ALA A 173 -1.84 -8.36 11.12
C ALA A 173 -0.43 -7.80 10.93
N THR A 174 -0.29 -6.72 10.17
CA THR A 174 0.98 -6.00 9.97
C THR A 174 1.54 -5.44 11.27
N THR A 175 0.69 -4.84 12.10
CA THR A 175 1.06 -4.27 13.40
C THR A 175 1.44 -5.34 14.43
N ARG A 176 0.69 -6.45 14.50
CA ARG A 176 1.11 -7.60 15.33
C ARG A 176 2.41 -8.23 14.85
N ALA A 177 2.58 -8.38 13.53
CA ALA A 177 3.80 -8.91 12.94
C ALA A 177 5.00 -8.02 13.24
N PHE A 178 4.81 -6.69 13.21
CA PHE A 178 5.82 -5.73 13.65
C PHE A 178 6.21 -5.97 15.11
N ALA A 179 5.23 -6.07 16.02
CA ALA A 179 5.48 -6.30 17.44
C ALA A 179 6.33 -7.57 17.69
N LYS A 180 6.02 -8.65 16.96
CA LYS A 180 6.77 -9.91 17.02
C LYS A 180 8.18 -9.78 16.47
N ARG A 181 8.36 -9.13 15.31
CA ARG A 181 9.65 -9.00 14.63
C ARG A 181 10.65 -8.15 15.44
N TYR A 182 10.17 -7.10 16.08
CA TYR A 182 11.00 -6.14 16.80
C TYR A 182 10.92 -6.30 18.32
N ALA A 183 10.56 -7.51 18.81
CA ALA A 183 10.47 -7.81 20.24
C ALA A 183 11.79 -7.55 21.01
N ASN A 184 12.93 -7.61 20.32
CA ASN A 184 14.26 -7.30 20.87
C ASN A 184 14.59 -5.80 20.88
N GLY A 185 13.71 -4.94 20.35
CA GLY A 185 13.87 -3.48 20.34
C GLY A 185 14.81 -2.90 19.28
N CYS A 186 15.42 -3.72 18.42
CA CYS A 186 16.32 -3.23 17.37
C CYS A 186 15.53 -2.81 16.13
N PHE A 187 15.11 -1.55 16.09
CA PHE A 187 14.32 -0.99 15.00
C PHE A 187 15.09 0.08 14.22
N ASP A 188 15.04 -0.01 12.89
CA ASP A 188 15.61 0.94 11.95
C ASP A 188 14.56 1.26 10.87
N VAL A 189 14.27 2.54 10.71
CA VAL A 189 13.23 3.04 9.80
C VAL A 189 13.54 2.69 8.35
N LYS A 190 14.79 2.87 7.90
CA LYS A 190 15.20 2.66 6.52
C LYS A 190 15.22 1.17 6.17
N LYS A 191 15.71 0.31 7.08
CA LYS A 191 15.62 -1.15 6.92
C LYS A 191 14.17 -1.62 6.83
N ARG A 192 13.24 -1.01 7.57
CA ARG A 192 11.81 -1.33 7.44
C ARG A 192 11.26 -0.90 6.08
N VAL A 193 11.69 0.23 5.53
CA VAL A 193 11.34 0.59 4.15
C VAL A 193 11.83 -0.45 3.16
N ASP A 194 13.04 -0.98 3.32
CA ASP A 194 13.55 -2.04 2.43
C ASP A 194 12.66 -3.29 2.46
N PHE A 195 12.20 -3.71 3.65
CA PHE A 195 11.25 -4.82 3.77
C PHE A 195 9.90 -4.52 3.13
N ILE A 196 9.36 -3.32 3.33
CA ILE A 196 8.09 -2.89 2.71
C ILE A 196 8.20 -2.87 1.18
N ALA A 197 9.30 -2.33 0.65
CA ALA A 197 9.54 -2.27 -0.79
C ALA A 197 9.54 -3.66 -1.40
N LYS A 198 10.27 -4.60 -0.77
CA LYS A 198 10.32 -5.99 -1.21
C LYS A 198 8.96 -6.67 -1.18
N ASP A 199 8.25 -6.61 -0.05
CA ASP A 199 6.94 -7.25 0.14
C ASP A 199 5.90 -6.72 -0.90
N LEU A 200 5.94 -5.41 -1.19
CA LEU A 200 5.04 -4.81 -2.19
C LEU A 200 5.45 -5.13 -3.63
N PHE A 201 6.75 -5.15 -3.95
CA PHE A 201 7.20 -5.37 -5.31
C PHE A 201 6.96 -6.82 -5.76
N GLU A 202 7.21 -7.80 -4.87
CA GLU A 202 6.90 -9.21 -5.10
C GLU A 202 5.40 -9.44 -5.36
N MET A 203 4.52 -8.66 -4.72
CA MET A 203 3.07 -8.75 -4.92
C MET A 203 2.63 -8.32 -6.33
N VAL A 204 3.25 -7.28 -6.91
CA VAL A 204 2.74 -6.75 -8.18
C VAL A 204 3.23 -7.58 -9.37
N ILE A 205 4.37 -8.25 -9.22
CA ILE A 205 4.97 -9.10 -10.25
C ILE A 205 4.30 -10.48 -10.33
N HIS A 206 3.56 -10.89 -9.30
CA HIS A 206 2.88 -12.20 -9.20
C HIS A 206 1.36 -12.07 -9.07
#